data_AF-A0A934M9K9-F1
#
_entry.id   AF-A0A934M9K9-F1
#
_cell.length_a   1.000
_cell.length_b   1.000
_cell.length_c   1.000
_cell.angle_alpha   90.00
_cell.angle_beta   90.00
_cell.angle_gamma   90.00
#
_symmetry.space_group_name_H-M   'P 1'
#
loop_
_entity.id
_entity.type
_entity.pdbx_description
1 polymer ?
#
loop_
_entity_poly.entity_id
_entity_poly.type
_entity_poly.pdbx_seq_one_letter_code
_entity_poly.pdbx_strand_id
1 'polypeptide(L)'
;MAYETELAAILCSLILGGEAEVSHPYSVGYDLHRIRVDCETDTQVVEVGKDKRSSLDSVQQALFASELTGKTPMVVMIDTDGREGPFELRVRTVAQSLGVPYRTYTQDYLIRWKMTSWLREMARPVKPNS
;
A
#
# COMPACT_ATOMS: atom_id res chain seq x y z
N MET A 1 9.65 -11.31 -12.73
CA MET A 1 9.02 -11.14 -11.42
C MET A 1 8.64 -9.68 -11.29
N ALA A 2 7.41 -9.36 -10.86
CA ALA A 2 7.00 -7.98 -10.64
C ALA A 2 7.70 -7.40 -9.40
N TYR A 3 8.26 -6.20 -9.51
CA TYR A 3 8.91 -5.53 -8.40
C TYR A 3 7.87 -5.12 -7.35
N GLU A 4 8.30 -4.90 -6.10
CA GLU A 4 7.40 -4.48 -5.01
C GLU A 4 6.66 -3.19 -5.32
N THR A 5 7.38 -2.20 -5.81
CA THR A 5 6.83 -0.91 -6.26
C THR A 5 5.79 -1.07 -7.36
N GLU A 6 5.96 -2.02 -8.29
CA GLU A 6 4.96 -2.30 -9.33
C GLU A 6 3.68 -2.88 -8.73
N LEU A 7 3.79 -3.83 -7.79
CA LEU A 7 2.62 -4.42 -7.15
C LEU A 7 1.93 -3.44 -6.20
N ALA A 8 2.69 -2.60 -5.51
CA ALA A 8 2.17 -1.51 -4.70
C ALA A 8 1.37 -0.51 -5.55
N ALA A 9 1.91 -0.11 -6.71
CA ALA A 9 1.19 0.76 -7.65
C ALA A 9 -0.09 0.11 -8.19
N ILE A 10 -0.06 -1.19 -8.54
CA ILE A 10 -1.25 -1.94 -8.97
C ILE A 10 -2.31 -1.94 -7.88
N LEU A 11 -1.93 -2.30 -6.66
CA LEU A 11 -2.82 -2.31 -5.50
C LEU A 11 -3.42 -0.92 -5.28
N CYS A 12 -2.58 0.11 -5.28
CA CYS A 12 -3.00 1.46 -5.00
C CYS A 12 -4.03 1.97 -6.01
N SER A 13 -3.66 1.95 -7.30
CA SER A 13 -4.48 2.57 -8.33
C SER A 13 -5.71 1.74 -8.69
N LEU A 14 -5.62 0.40 -8.68
CA LEU A 14 -6.69 -0.46 -9.20
C LEU A 14 -7.59 -1.06 -8.14
N ILE A 15 -7.19 -1.04 -6.86
CA ILE A 15 -7.97 -1.65 -5.77
C ILE A 15 -8.32 -0.60 -4.72
N LEU A 16 -7.34 0.19 -4.27
CA LEU A 16 -7.55 1.18 -3.20
C LEU A 16 -8.07 2.53 -3.72
N GLY A 17 -7.94 2.78 -5.03
CA GLY A 17 -8.37 4.04 -5.64
C GLY A 17 -7.50 5.23 -5.21
N GLY A 18 -6.23 4.98 -4.89
CA GLY A 18 -5.28 5.99 -4.43
C GLY A 18 -4.23 6.38 -5.45
N GLU A 19 -3.36 7.30 -5.03
CA GLU A 19 -2.14 7.71 -5.71
C GLU A 19 -0.95 6.94 -5.14
N ALA A 20 -0.14 6.34 -6.02
CA ALA A 20 1.01 5.55 -5.60
C ALA A 20 2.27 6.41 -5.44
N GLU A 21 3.18 6.00 -4.56
CA GLU A 21 4.53 6.60 -4.42
C GLU A 21 4.50 8.11 -4.07
N VAL A 22 3.55 8.54 -3.23
CA VAL A 22 3.36 9.95 -2.86
C VAL A 22 4.44 10.40 -1.87
N SER A 23 5.05 11.56 -2.13
CA SER A 23 6.15 12.06 -1.30
C SER A 23 5.75 13.21 -0.39
N HIS A 24 6.02 13.05 0.90
CA HIS A 24 5.76 14.07 1.92
C HIS A 24 7.05 14.63 2.51
N PRO A 25 7.19 15.97 2.58
CA PRO A 25 8.28 16.60 3.31
C PRO A 25 8.05 16.55 4.82
N TYR A 26 9.14 16.50 5.59
CA TYR A 26 9.13 16.77 7.02
C TYR A 26 10.44 17.43 7.45
N SER A 27 10.40 18.21 8.53
CA SER A 27 11.56 18.97 9.01
C SER A 27 12.18 18.31 10.23
N VAL A 28 13.51 18.26 10.27
CA VAL A 28 14.29 17.86 11.44
C VAL A 28 15.26 18.99 11.77
N GLY A 29 14.89 19.85 12.72
CA GLY A 29 15.62 21.10 12.96
C GLY A 29 15.53 22.02 11.73
N TYR A 30 16.68 22.32 11.12
CA TYR A 30 16.76 23.14 9.91
C TYR A 30 16.82 22.34 8.61
N ASP A 31 16.87 21.00 8.69
CA ASP A 31 17.00 20.12 7.54
C ASP A 31 15.63 19.66 7.04
N LEU A 32 15.45 19.73 5.71
CA LEU A 32 14.27 19.21 5.03
C LEU A 32 14.52 17.78 4.57
N HIS A 33 13.73 16.85 5.09
CA HIS A 33 13.72 15.45 4.70
C HIS A 33 12.41 15.10 3.98
N ARG A 34 12.37 13.92 3.38
CA ARG A 34 11.17 13.41 2.69
C ARG A 34 10.97 11.95 2.99
N ILE A 35 9.71 11.55 3.11
CA ILE A 35 9.30 10.16 2.99
C ILE A 35 8.60 9.94 1.66
N ARG A 36 8.37 8.67 1.34
CA ARG A 36 7.50 8.25 0.28
C ARG A 36 6.57 7.17 0.82
N VAL A 37 5.28 7.34 0.56
CA VAL A 37 4.21 6.43 0.96
C VAL A 37 3.84 5.60 -0.27
N ASP A 38 3.78 4.28 -0.11
CA ASP A 38 3.50 3.38 -1.23
C ASP A 38 2.13 3.67 -1.87
N CYS A 39 1.12 3.95 -1.06
CA CYS A 39 -0.20 4.34 -1.53
C CYS A 39 -0.91 5.32 -0.60
N GLU A 40 -1.50 6.36 -1.19
CA GLU A 40 -2.28 7.35 -0.49
C GLU A 40 -3.68 7.48 -1.09
N THR A 41 -4.70 7.37 -0.23
CA THR A 41 -6.10 7.63 -0.58
C THR A 41 -6.56 8.91 0.11
N ASP A 42 -7.83 9.30 -0.08
CA ASP A 42 -8.41 10.45 0.62
C ASP A 42 -8.36 10.32 2.15
N THR A 43 -8.37 9.09 2.68
CA THR A 43 -8.53 8.82 4.12
C THR A 43 -7.43 7.98 4.75
N GLN A 44 -6.56 7.38 3.94
CA GLN A 44 -5.56 6.42 4.41
C GLN A 44 -4.18 6.65 3.76
N VAL A 45 -3.14 6.38 4.54
CA VAL A 45 -1.76 6.15 4.06
C VAL A 45 -1.43 4.67 4.27
N VAL A 46 -0.93 4.03 3.22
CA VAL A 46 -0.77 2.58 3.16
C VAL A 46 0.66 2.25 2.78
N GLU A 47 1.33 1.43 3.59
CA GLU A 47 2.63 0.86 3.27
C GLU A 47 2.50 -0.61 2.89
N VAL A 48 3.25 -1.02 1.87
CA VAL A 48 3.14 -2.32 1.23
C VAL A 48 4.40 -3.15 1.48
N GLY A 49 4.22 -4.30 2.11
CA GLY A 49 5.26 -5.29 2.32
C GLY A 49 5.16 -6.50 1.38
N LYS A 50 6.22 -7.32 1.38
CA LYS A 50 6.28 -8.70 0.87
C LYS A 50 6.83 -9.61 1.95
N ASP A 51 6.87 -10.91 1.66
CA ASP A 51 7.35 -11.98 2.55
C ASP A 51 8.89 -11.96 2.74
N LYS A 52 9.45 -10.80 3.10
CA LYS A 52 10.88 -10.55 3.25
C LYS A 52 11.15 -9.58 4.41
N ARG A 53 12.41 -9.59 4.86
CA ARG A 53 12.88 -8.78 5.99
C ARG A 53 12.62 -7.27 5.86
N SER A 54 12.64 -6.72 4.63
CA SER A 54 12.47 -5.28 4.44
C SER A 54 11.13 -4.81 5.03
N SER A 55 10.07 -5.61 4.93
CA SER A 55 8.71 -5.24 5.35
C SER A 55 8.51 -5.11 6.86
N LEU A 56 9.55 -5.30 7.66
CA LEU A 56 9.51 -5.03 9.10
C LEU A 56 9.37 -3.55 9.42
N ASP A 57 9.73 -2.65 8.50
CA ASP A 57 9.60 -1.20 8.66
C ASP A 57 8.19 -0.66 8.33
N SER A 58 7.37 -1.42 7.61
CA SER A 58 6.08 -0.95 7.06
C SER A 58 5.11 -0.41 8.12
N VAL A 59 5.09 -0.99 9.33
CA VAL A 59 4.25 -0.47 10.43
C VAL A 59 4.72 0.92 10.88
N GLN A 60 6.04 1.09 11.05
CA GLN A 60 6.61 2.36 11.49
C GLN A 60 6.44 3.43 10.41
N GLN A 61 6.67 3.08 9.14
CA GLN A 61 6.48 3.97 7.99
C GLN A 61 5.02 4.43 7.90
N ALA A 62 4.04 3.51 7.99
CA ALA A 62 2.62 3.84 7.90
C ALA A 62 2.19 4.77 9.04
N LEU A 63 2.63 4.49 10.27
CA LEU A 63 2.34 5.34 11.43
C LEU A 63 2.96 6.74 11.28
N PHE A 64 4.22 6.81 10.86
CA PHE A 64 4.87 8.11 10.67
C PHE A 64 4.23 8.93 9.55
N ALA A 65 3.88 8.29 8.43
CA ALA A 65 3.12 8.92 7.35
C ALA A 65 1.75 9.43 7.84
N SER A 66 1.10 8.68 8.74
CA SER A 66 -0.16 9.08 9.38
C SER A 66 0.01 10.38 10.17
N GLU A 67 1.07 10.50 10.97
CA GLU A 67 1.37 11.73 11.71
C GLU A 67 1.60 12.95 10.80
N LEU A 68 2.20 12.75 9.62
CA LEU A 68 2.44 13.84 8.67
C LEU A 68 1.19 14.28 7.91
N THR A 69 0.28 13.34 7.63
CA THR A 69 -0.85 13.57 6.72
C THR A 69 -2.19 13.74 7.44
N GLY A 70 -2.28 13.33 8.70
CA GLY A 70 -3.55 13.25 9.45
C GLY A 70 -4.48 12.12 8.97
N LYS A 71 -4.00 11.25 8.09
CA LYS A 71 -4.76 10.11 7.53
C LYS A 71 -4.58 8.86 8.38
N THR A 72 -5.51 7.93 8.27
CA THR A 72 -5.41 6.66 8.99
C THR A 72 -4.29 5.78 8.41
N PRO A 73 -3.41 5.19 9.24
CA PRO A 73 -2.36 4.30 8.76
C PRO A 73 -2.96 2.93 8.38
N MET A 74 -2.33 2.23 7.45
CA MET A 74 -2.67 0.87 7.09
C MET A 74 -1.42 0.15 6.56
N VAL A 75 -1.36 -1.17 6.79
CA VAL A 75 -0.33 -2.03 6.19
C VAL A 75 -0.99 -3.06 5.30
N VAL A 76 -0.41 -3.26 4.11
CA VAL A 76 -0.80 -4.34 3.21
C VAL A 76 0.40 -5.26 2.97
N MET A 77 0.22 -6.56 3.17
CA MET A 77 1.22 -7.56 2.83
C MET A 77 0.89 -8.23 1.50
N ILE A 78 1.85 -8.34 0.60
CA ILE A 78 1.72 -9.10 -0.63
C ILE A 78 2.34 -10.47 -0.43
N ASP A 79 1.47 -11.48 -0.37
CA ASP A 79 1.83 -12.88 -0.30
C ASP A 79 2.31 -13.37 -1.68
N THR A 80 3.53 -13.88 -1.73
CA THR A 80 4.25 -14.34 -2.93
C THR A 80 4.40 -15.85 -3.01
N ASP A 81 4.19 -16.58 -1.92
CA ASP A 81 4.41 -18.03 -1.85
C ASP A 81 3.22 -18.85 -1.30
N GLY A 82 2.14 -18.18 -0.91
CA GLY A 82 0.90 -18.78 -0.41
C GLY A 82 0.95 -19.15 1.07
N ARG A 83 1.95 -18.68 1.84
CA ARG A 83 2.16 -19.08 3.24
C ARG A 83 2.47 -17.86 4.10
N GLU A 84 1.99 -17.88 5.34
CA GLU A 84 2.43 -16.89 6.33
C GLU A 84 3.81 -17.27 6.87
N GLY A 85 4.81 -16.48 6.49
CA GLY A 85 6.17 -16.55 6.97
C GLY A 85 6.43 -15.77 8.26
N PRO A 86 7.68 -15.81 8.76
CA PRO A 86 8.06 -15.14 9.99
C PRO A 86 8.00 -13.61 9.89
N PHE A 87 8.11 -13.03 8.69
CA PHE A 87 8.07 -11.57 8.53
C PHE A 87 6.63 -11.07 8.58
N GLU A 88 5.73 -11.72 7.84
CA GLU A 88 4.31 -11.40 7.82
C GLU A 88 3.68 -11.53 9.19
N LEU A 89 3.97 -12.63 9.92
CA LEU A 89 3.48 -12.83 11.28
C LEU A 89 3.90 -11.70 12.22
N ARG A 90 5.17 -11.26 12.13
CA ARG A 90 5.70 -10.17 12.99
C ARG A 90 5.02 -8.84 12.67
N VAL A 91 4.89 -8.51 11.39
CA VAL A 91 4.23 -7.27 10.94
C VAL A 91 2.76 -7.28 11.36
N ARG A 92 2.04 -8.38 11.10
CA ARG A 92 0.63 -8.54 11.49
C ARG A 92 0.44 -8.39 13.00
N THR A 93 1.30 -9.04 13.80
CA THR A 93 1.21 -9.00 15.26
C THR A 93 1.33 -7.57 15.80
N VAL A 94 2.31 -6.81 15.30
CA VAL A 94 2.54 -5.43 15.74
C VAL A 94 1.47 -4.48 15.19
N ALA A 95 1.05 -4.65 13.93
CA ALA A 95 -0.02 -3.85 13.34
C ALA A 95 -1.32 -4.00 14.16
N GLN A 96 -1.71 -5.24 14.48
CA GLN A 96 -2.90 -5.54 15.26
C GLN A 96 -2.83 -4.98 16.69
N SER A 97 -1.67 -5.07 17.36
CA SER A 97 -1.54 -4.53 18.73
C SER A 97 -1.64 -3.00 18.79
N LEU A 98 -1.31 -2.31 17.71
CA LEU A 98 -1.41 -0.86 17.56
C LEU A 98 -2.73 -0.40 16.92
N GLY A 99 -3.63 -1.33 16.59
CA GLY A 99 -4.89 -1.02 15.92
C GLY A 99 -4.73 -0.55 14.46
N VAL A 100 -3.57 -0.80 13.85
CA VAL A 100 -3.32 -0.50 12.43
C VAL A 100 -3.96 -1.60 11.58
N PRO A 101 -4.90 -1.28 10.68
CA PRO A 101 -5.47 -2.23 9.74
C PRO A 101 -4.39 -2.97 8.95
N TYR A 102 -4.49 -4.30 8.95
CA TYR A 102 -3.59 -5.19 8.22
C TYR A 102 -4.41 -5.99 7.21
N ARG A 103 -4.02 -5.95 5.93
CA ARG A 103 -4.63 -6.78 4.88
C ARG A 103 -3.56 -7.53 4.10
N THR A 104 -3.98 -8.61 3.45
CA THR A 104 -3.10 -9.41 2.58
C THR A 104 -3.72 -9.56 1.21
N TYR A 105 -2.90 -9.49 0.16
CA TYR A 105 -3.27 -9.83 -1.21
C TYR A 105 -2.22 -10.77 -1.79
N THR A 106 -2.63 -11.72 -2.64
CA THR A 106 -1.65 -12.55 -3.36
C THR A 106 -1.10 -11.80 -4.56
N GLN A 107 0.17 -12.01 -4.88
CA GLN A 107 0.79 -11.45 -6.08
C GLN A 107 -0.01 -11.81 -7.35
N ASP A 108 -0.45 -13.06 -7.47
CA ASP A 108 -1.23 -13.56 -8.61
C ASP A 108 -2.59 -12.86 -8.74
N TYR A 109 -3.22 -12.52 -7.62
CA TYR A 109 -4.45 -11.73 -7.64
C TYR A 109 -4.19 -10.35 -8.23
N LEU A 110 -3.17 -9.64 -7.77
CA LEU A 110 -2.82 -8.29 -8.26
C LEU A 110 -2.46 -8.30 -9.75
N ILE A 111 -1.63 -9.26 -10.19
CA ILE A 111 -1.25 -9.39 -11.60
C ILE A 111 -2.48 -9.66 -12.47
N ARG A 112 -3.34 -10.61 -12.08
CA ARG A 112 -4.59 -10.88 -12.82
C ARG A 112 -5.52 -9.67 -12.84
N TRP A 113 -5.57 -8.91 -11.75
CA TRP A 113 -6.37 -7.70 -11.68
C TRP A 113 -5.87 -6.66 -12.69
N LYS A 114 -4.56 -6.41 -12.75
CA LYS A 114 -3.94 -5.55 -13.79
C LYS A 114 -4.26 -6.04 -15.20
N MET A 115 -4.09 -7.34 -15.48
CA MET A 115 -4.32 -7.90 -16.81
C MET A 115 -5.77 -7.80 -17.30
N THR A 116 -6.73 -7.64 -16.37
CA THR A 116 -8.16 -7.55 -16.67
C THR A 116 -8.73 -6.14 -16.46
N SER A 117 -7.89 -5.13 -16.20
CA SER A 117 -8.37 -3.76 -15.95
C SER A 117 -9.10 -3.16 -17.14
N TRP A 118 -8.58 -3.37 -18.35
CA TRP A 118 -9.16 -2.87 -19.61
C TRP A 118 -10.59 -3.38 -19.86
N LEU A 119 -10.91 -4.61 -19.45
CA LEU A 119 -12.27 -5.16 -19.57
C LEU A 119 -13.27 -4.36 -18.72
N ARG A 120 -12.85 -3.90 -17.54
CA ARG A 120 -13.67 -3.09 -16.64
C ARG A 120 -13.83 -1.66 -17.14
N GLU A 121 -12.80 -1.11 -17.77
CA GLU A 121 -12.88 0.19 -18.42
C GLU A 121 -13.84 0.17 -19.63
N MET A 122 -13.79 -0.88 -20.45
CA MET A 122 -14.73 -1.07 -21.56
C MET A 122 -16.18 -1.27 -21.11
N ALA A 123 -16.39 -1.90 -19.97
CA ALA A 123 -17.73 -2.14 -19.41
C ALA A 123 -18.34 -0.90 -18.71
N ARG A 124 -17.59 0.20 -18.56
CA ARG A 124 -18.14 1.43 -17.97
C ARG A 124 -19.15 2.08 -18.94
N PRO A 125 -20.39 2.33 -18.51
CA PRO A 125 -21.35 3.04 -19.34
C PRO A 125 -20.84 4.44 -19.66
N VAL A 126 -20.90 4.83 -20.93
CA VAL A 126 -20.61 6.19 -21.37
C VAL A 126 -21.60 7.11 -20.66
N LYS A 127 -21.10 8.03 -19.82
CA LYS A 127 -21.96 9.06 -19.24
C LYS A 127 -22.52 9.90 -20.40
N PRO A 128 -23.86 10.07 -20.51
CA PRO A 128 -24.40 11.00 -21.48
C PRO A 128 -23.89 12.40 -21.14
N ASN A 129 -23.42 13.14 -22.16
CA ASN A 129 -23.00 14.52 -22.00
C ASN A 129 -24.18 15.34 -21.45
N SER A 130 -24.01 15.92 -20.27
CA SER A 130 -24.91 16.94 -19.70
C SER A 130 -24.60 18.31 -20.28
#